data_AF-A0A397AGZ4-F1
#
_entry.id   AF-A0A397AGZ4-F1
#
_cell.length_a   1.000
_cell.length_b   1.000
_cell.length_c   1.000
_cell.angle_alpha   90.00
_cell.angle_beta   90.00
_cell.angle_gamma   90.00
#
_symmetry.space_group_name_H-M   'P 1'
#
loop_
_entity.id
_entity.type
_entity.pdbx_description
1 polymer ?
#
loop_
_entity_poly.entity_id
_entity_poly.type
_entity_poly.pdbx_seq_one_letter_code
_entity_poly.pdbx_strand_id
1 'polypeptide(L)'
;MKFFVYAIAAVVAIVSSQTLKGQSPIDLPASAKPVVNTGNFSVVLNTASAMISHEGYTVKATWSGGPDSHLTLNGKVYKSLQLHPHAPSEHTLGGKQYPFEVHFVHADKDKNLAVVGVFFDLDPQDKPNPFLTQVFSQFDQLTKPGDNFTLAALDPS
;
A
#
# COMPACT_ATOMS: atom_id res chain seq x y z
N MET A 1 -2.91 -3.01 44.67
CA MET A 1 -3.02 -4.48 44.40
C MET A 1 -4.29 -4.66 43.58
N LYS A 2 -4.30 -5.02 42.29
CA LYS A 2 -3.55 -6.08 41.60
C LYS A 2 -3.26 -5.66 40.15
N PHE A 3 -2.03 -5.87 39.69
CA PHE A 3 -1.67 -5.90 38.28
C PHE A 3 -2.03 -7.27 37.73
N PHE A 4 -2.67 -7.33 36.56
CA PHE A 4 -2.74 -8.55 35.74
C PHE A 4 -1.81 -8.35 34.54
N VAL A 5 -0.71 -9.10 34.55
CA VAL A 5 0.13 -9.32 33.38
C VAL A 5 -0.53 -10.45 32.58
N TYR A 6 -1.01 -10.16 31.38
CA TYR A 6 -1.28 -11.20 30.38
C TYR A 6 0.00 -11.36 29.56
N ALA A 7 0.73 -12.45 29.81
CA ALA A 7 1.76 -12.90 28.89
C ALA A 7 1.06 -13.43 27.63
N ILE A 8 1.10 -12.66 26.55
CA ILE A 8 0.82 -13.19 25.22
C ILE A 8 2.10 -13.89 24.78
N ALA A 9 2.13 -15.22 24.88
CA ALA A 9 3.11 -16.02 24.19
C ALA A 9 2.78 -15.97 22.69
N ALA A 10 3.29 -14.98 21.98
CA ALA A 10 3.38 -15.03 20.53
C ALA A 10 4.42 -16.12 20.22
N VAL A 11 3.99 -17.21 19.58
CA VAL A 11 4.91 -18.12 18.93
C VAL A 11 5.49 -17.35 17.75
N VAL A 12 6.63 -16.69 17.96
CA VAL A 12 7.51 -16.27 16.88
C VAL A 12 7.98 -17.56 16.23
N ALA A 13 7.57 -17.81 15.00
CA ALA A 13 8.18 -18.84 14.18
C ALA A 13 9.65 -18.44 13.99
N ILE A 14 10.53 -18.99 14.83
CA ILE A 14 11.97 -18.93 14.61
C ILE A 14 12.22 -19.78 13.37
N VAL A 15 12.27 -19.14 12.20
CA VAL A 15 12.85 -19.76 11.00
C VAL A 15 14.35 -19.89 11.28
N SER A 16 14.73 -21.05 11.81
CA SER A 16 16.05 -21.27 12.41
C SER A 16 17.19 -21.52 11.42
N SER A 17 16.99 -21.36 10.10
CA SER A 17 18.12 -21.42 9.13
C SER A 17 17.83 -20.99 7.69
N GLN A 18 16.76 -20.25 7.40
CA GLN A 18 16.60 -19.64 6.07
C GLN A 18 16.62 -18.13 6.18
N THR A 19 17.77 -17.54 5.86
CA THR A 19 17.83 -16.12 5.53
C THR A 19 16.95 -15.92 4.28
N LEU A 20 15.77 -15.37 4.46
CA LEU A 20 14.94 -14.93 3.34
C LEU A 20 15.70 -13.79 2.65
N LYS A 21 16.35 -14.09 1.51
CA LYS A 21 17.28 -13.16 0.83
C LYS A 21 16.60 -11.97 0.15
N GLY A 22 15.28 -11.93 0.14
CA GLY A 22 14.47 -10.87 -0.46
C GLY A 22 13.24 -10.60 0.38
N GLN A 23 13.43 -10.00 1.55
CA GLN A 23 12.34 -9.48 2.36
C GLN A 23 12.16 -7.98 2.10
N SER A 24 10.93 -7.55 2.22
CA SER A 24 10.53 -6.15 2.33
C SER A 24 9.94 -5.94 3.74
N PRO A 25 9.94 -4.69 4.25
CA PRO A 25 10.51 -3.49 3.62
C PRO A 25 12.04 -3.44 3.66
N ILE A 26 12.60 -2.45 2.96
CA ILE A 26 14.04 -2.14 2.97
C ILE A 26 14.27 -0.63 3.13
N ASP A 27 15.49 -0.24 3.51
CA ASP A 27 15.97 1.12 3.34
C ASP A 27 16.44 1.33 1.89
N LEU A 28 15.79 2.25 1.19
CA LEU A 28 16.24 2.72 -0.11
C LEU A 28 17.41 3.69 0.12
N PRO A 29 18.59 3.47 -0.48
CA PRO A 29 19.75 4.31 -0.18
C PRO A 29 19.50 5.75 -0.64
N ALA A 30 19.88 6.74 0.16
CA ALA A 30 19.78 8.16 -0.22
C ALA A 30 20.53 8.49 -1.53
N SER A 31 21.55 7.69 -1.86
CA SER A 31 22.32 7.80 -3.10
C SER A 31 21.64 7.14 -4.30
N ALA A 32 20.46 6.52 -4.14
CA ALA A 32 19.69 5.97 -5.23
C ALA A 32 19.37 7.10 -6.22
N LYS A 33 19.96 7.01 -7.41
CA LYS A 33 19.67 7.96 -8.48
C LYS A 33 18.46 7.45 -9.25
N PRO A 34 17.44 8.29 -9.47
CA PRO A 34 16.35 7.94 -10.38
C PRO A 34 16.94 7.52 -11.73
N VAL A 35 16.49 6.37 -12.22
CA VAL A 35 16.83 5.90 -13.57
C VAL A 35 15.75 6.43 -14.50
N VAL A 36 16.15 7.04 -15.61
CA VAL A 36 15.21 7.49 -16.64
C VAL A 36 14.45 6.28 -17.14
N ASN A 37 13.12 6.36 -17.08
CA ASN A 37 12.25 5.34 -17.65
C ASN A 37 12.34 5.38 -19.18
N THR A 38 12.95 4.36 -19.78
CA THR A 38 13.10 4.22 -21.24
C THR A 38 11.97 3.39 -21.87
N GLY A 39 10.79 3.36 -21.23
CA GLY A 39 9.62 2.59 -21.68
C GLY A 39 9.50 1.20 -21.07
N ASN A 40 10.29 0.89 -20.03
CA ASN A 40 10.25 -0.39 -19.34
C ASN A 40 9.33 -0.39 -18.11
N PHE A 41 8.81 0.76 -17.72
CA PHE A 41 7.84 0.92 -16.63
C PHE A 41 6.70 1.81 -17.09
N SER A 42 5.45 1.42 -16.85
CA SER A 42 4.30 2.33 -16.93
C SER A 42 3.20 1.85 -16.00
N VAL A 43 2.44 2.80 -15.44
CA VAL A 43 1.28 2.48 -14.62
C VAL A 43 0.10 3.26 -15.13
N VAL A 44 -1.02 2.57 -15.33
CA VAL A 44 -2.31 3.14 -15.72
C VAL A 44 -3.27 2.84 -14.59
N LEU A 45 -3.80 3.90 -13.99
CA LEU A 45 -4.76 3.83 -12.89
C LEU A 45 -6.00 4.62 -13.32
N ASN A 46 -7.15 3.96 -13.43
CA ASN A 46 -8.40 4.57 -13.89
C ASN A 46 -9.44 4.61 -12.77
N THR A 47 -10.32 5.60 -12.82
CA THR A 47 -11.45 5.71 -11.91
C THR A 47 -12.36 4.48 -11.98
N ALA A 48 -12.65 3.87 -10.83
CA ALA A 48 -13.54 2.72 -10.75
C ALA A 48 -14.18 2.59 -9.36
N SER A 49 -15.25 1.81 -9.24
CA SER A 49 -15.82 1.48 -7.94
C SER A 49 -14.80 0.76 -7.06
N ALA A 50 -14.75 1.13 -5.78
CA ALA A 50 -13.84 0.57 -4.78
C ALA A 50 -14.60 0.23 -3.51
N MET A 51 -14.45 -1.00 -3.03
CA MET A 51 -14.89 -1.37 -1.68
C MET A 51 -13.75 -1.11 -0.71
N ILE A 52 -13.96 -0.18 0.22
CA ILE A 52 -13.02 0.16 1.27
C ILE A 52 -13.39 -0.65 2.52
N SER A 53 -12.45 -1.41 3.08
CA SER A 53 -12.69 -2.29 4.23
C SER A 53 -11.63 -2.13 5.31
N HIS A 54 -12.04 -2.23 6.58
CA HIS A 54 -11.14 -2.33 7.72
C HIS A 54 -10.73 -3.78 7.95
N GLU A 55 -9.48 -4.14 7.67
CA GLU A 55 -8.99 -5.53 7.70
C GLU A 55 -8.35 -5.93 9.03
N GLY A 56 -8.43 -5.06 10.04
CA GLY A 56 -7.94 -5.32 11.39
C GLY A 56 -6.66 -4.55 11.71
N TYR A 57 -5.73 -4.56 10.78
CA TYR A 57 -4.41 -3.91 10.89
C TYR A 57 -4.14 -2.91 9.76
N THR A 58 -5.01 -2.83 8.75
CA THR A 58 -4.96 -1.84 7.68
C THR A 58 -6.37 -1.55 7.15
N VAL A 59 -6.49 -0.51 6.33
CA VAL A 59 -7.65 -0.26 5.49
C VAL A 59 -7.31 -0.66 4.07
N LYS A 60 -8.12 -1.51 3.44
CA LYS A 60 -7.87 -1.94 2.07
C LYS A 60 -8.95 -1.39 1.15
N ALA A 61 -8.55 -0.85 0.02
CA ALA A 61 -9.44 -0.61 -1.10
C ALA A 61 -9.32 -1.78 -2.08
N THR A 62 -10.35 -2.62 -2.13
CA THR A 62 -10.49 -3.61 -3.21
C THR A 62 -10.95 -2.86 -4.46
N TRP A 63 -10.00 -2.63 -5.35
CA TRP A 63 -10.15 -1.73 -6.49
C TRP A 63 -9.25 -2.24 -7.62
N SER A 64 -9.86 -2.73 -8.70
CA SER A 64 -9.12 -3.17 -9.89
C SER A 64 -8.84 -2.03 -10.85
N GLY A 65 -9.37 -0.82 -10.59
CA GLY A 65 -9.28 0.30 -11.52
C GLY A 65 -9.96 0.06 -12.87
N GLY A 66 -10.88 -0.90 -12.96
CA GLY A 66 -11.52 -1.27 -14.22
C GLY A 66 -10.63 -2.13 -15.14
N PRO A 67 -11.11 -2.46 -16.35
CA PRO A 67 -10.44 -3.44 -17.22
C PRO A 67 -9.04 -3.01 -17.68
N ASP A 68 -8.79 -1.70 -17.75
CA ASP A 68 -7.60 -1.12 -18.34
C ASP A 68 -6.57 -0.62 -17.31
N SER A 69 -6.83 -0.76 -16.00
CA SER A 69 -5.82 -0.43 -15.00
C SER A 69 -4.79 -1.55 -14.84
N HIS A 70 -3.52 -1.17 -14.98
CA HIS A 70 -2.42 -2.11 -14.97
C HIS A 70 -1.06 -1.42 -14.77
N LEU A 71 -0.11 -2.20 -14.30
CA LEU A 71 1.32 -1.94 -14.37
C LEU A 71 1.90 -2.70 -15.56
N THR A 72 2.71 -2.04 -16.38
CA THR A 72 3.62 -2.69 -17.32
C THR A 72 5.04 -2.57 -16.79
N LEU A 73 5.69 -3.72 -16.58
CA LEU A 73 7.08 -3.80 -16.13
C LEU A 73 7.86 -4.74 -17.04
N ASN A 74 8.88 -4.24 -17.72
CA ASN A 74 9.72 -4.98 -18.68
C ASN A 74 8.89 -5.75 -19.72
N GLY A 75 7.86 -5.10 -20.27
CA GLY A 75 6.96 -5.68 -21.27
C GLY A 75 5.91 -6.65 -20.71
N LYS A 76 5.89 -6.87 -19.39
CA LYS A 76 4.94 -7.76 -18.72
C LYS A 76 3.84 -6.96 -18.05
N VAL A 77 2.60 -7.38 -18.25
CA VAL A 77 1.40 -6.72 -17.73
C VAL A 77 0.95 -7.35 -16.43
N TYR A 78 0.69 -6.51 -15.44
CA TYR A 78 0.15 -6.85 -14.13
C TYR A 78 -1.13 -6.05 -13.90
N LYS A 79 -2.27 -6.73 -13.77
CA LYS A 79 -3.57 -6.07 -13.52
C LYS A 79 -3.66 -5.59 -12.08
N SER A 80 -4.23 -4.41 -11.87
CA SER A 80 -4.44 -3.86 -10.53
C SER A 80 -5.46 -4.70 -9.75
N LEU A 81 -5.19 -4.93 -8.47
CA LEU A 81 -6.02 -5.75 -7.58
C LEU A 81 -6.62 -4.94 -6.44
N GLN A 82 -5.78 -4.16 -5.78
CA GLN A 82 -6.11 -3.43 -4.57
C GLN A 82 -5.06 -2.35 -4.30
N LEU A 83 -5.42 -1.44 -3.41
CA LEU A 83 -4.44 -0.62 -2.70
C LEU A 83 -4.70 -0.66 -1.19
N HIS A 84 -3.64 -0.43 -0.41
CA HIS A 84 -3.73 -0.29 1.04
C HIS A 84 -2.61 0.62 1.56
N PRO A 85 -2.87 1.40 2.62
CA PRO A 85 -1.87 2.23 3.24
C PRO A 85 -1.17 1.55 4.41
N HIS A 86 -0.01 2.11 4.74
CA HIS A 86 0.75 1.90 5.96
C HIS A 86 1.04 3.25 6.60
N ALA A 87 0.91 3.30 7.93
CA ALA A 87 1.21 4.47 8.74
C ALA A 87 1.95 4.00 10.01
N PRO A 88 3.26 4.29 10.18
CA PRO A 88 4.13 5.03 9.26
C PRO A 88 4.48 4.26 7.98
N SER A 89 5.30 4.84 7.09
CA SER A 89 5.85 4.11 5.93
C SER A 89 6.63 2.87 6.38
N GLU A 90 6.52 1.79 5.60
CA GLU A 90 7.27 0.56 5.86
C GLU A 90 8.70 0.70 5.33
N HIS A 91 8.85 1.20 4.10
CA HIS A 91 10.16 1.51 3.52
C HIS A 91 10.70 2.82 4.11
N THR A 92 12.03 2.98 4.05
CA THR A 92 12.71 4.24 4.38
C THR A 92 13.52 4.74 3.19
N LEU A 93 13.84 6.03 3.15
CA LEU A 93 14.77 6.61 2.17
C LEU A 93 15.96 7.24 2.90
N GLY A 94 17.13 6.63 2.79
CA GLY A 94 18.32 7.10 3.50
C GLY A 94 18.15 7.10 5.02
N GLY A 95 17.41 6.12 5.54
CA GLY A 95 17.01 6.03 6.94
C GLY A 95 15.86 6.96 7.35
N LYS A 96 15.34 7.82 6.48
CA LYS A 96 14.13 8.62 6.76
C LYS A 96 12.89 7.74 6.61
N GLN A 97 12.13 7.59 7.69
CA GLN A 97 10.77 7.06 7.66
C GLN A 97 9.78 8.19 7.36
N TYR A 98 8.84 7.92 6.45
CA TYR A 98 7.79 8.87 6.08
C TYR A 98 6.52 8.62 6.92
N PRO A 99 5.67 9.64 7.10
CA PRO A 99 4.43 9.49 7.85
C PRO A 99 3.46 8.45 7.28
N PHE A 100 3.52 8.19 5.98
CA PHE A 100 2.53 7.37 5.30
C PHE A 100 3.07 6.78 3.98
N GLU A 101 2.64 5.57 3.63
CA GLU A 101 2.99 4.88 2.38
C GLU A 101 1.76 4.14 1.84
N VAL A 102 1.48 4.24 0.54
CA VAL A 102 0.39 3.48 -0.11
C VAL A 102 0.98 2.45 -1.05
N HIS A 103 0.51 1.21 -0.94
CA HIS A 103 0.87 0.12 -1.85
C HIS A 103 -0.25 -0.13 -2.84
N PHE A 104 0.05 -0.01 -4.13
CA PHE A 104 -0.79 -0.47 -5.23
C PHE A 104 -0.33 -1.86 -5.67
N VAL A 105 -1.17 -2.86 -5.45
CA VAL A 105 -0.82 -4.26 -5.69
C VAL A 105 -1.40 -4.73 -7.01
N HIS A 106 -0.54 -5.33 -7.83
CA HIS A 106 -0.86 -5.85 -9.14
C HIS A 106 -0.46 -7.32 -9.26
N ALA A 107 -1.12 -8.07 -10.14
CA ALA A 107 -0.75 -9.43 -10.46
C ALA A 107 -0.80 -9.72 -11.96
N ASP A 108 0.12 -10.55 -12.44
CA ASP A 108 0.06 -11.10 -13.79
C ASP A 108 -0.91 -12.30 -13.88
N LYS A 109 -1.04 -12.86 -15.09
CA LYS A 109 -1.88 -14.05 -15.35
C LYS A 109 -1.44 -15.31 -14.58
N ASP A 110 -0.18 -15.38 -14.16
CA ASP A 110 0.42 -16.49 -13.44
C ASP A 110 0.44 -16.23 -11.91
N LYS A 111 -0.23 -15.17 -11.46
CA LYS A 111 -0.34 -14.71 -10.05
C LYS A 111 0.98 -14.21 -9.43
N ASN A 112 1.98 -13.88 -10.24
CA ASN A 112 3.16 -13.17 -9.75
C ASN A 112 2.77 -11.72 -9.41
N LEU A 113 3.23 -11.24 -8.26
CA LEU A 113 2.91 -9.91 -7.75
C LEU A 113 3.92 -8.85 -8.19
N ALA A 114 3.43 -7.63 -8.35
CA ALA A 114 4.24 -6.42 -8.47
C ALA A 114 3.55 -5.28 -7.72
N VAL A 115 4.31 -4.55 -6.89
CA VAL A 115 3.78 -3.51 -6.01
C VAL A 115 4.42 -2.18 -6.36
N VAL A 116 3.59 -1.14 -6.50
CA VAL A 116 4.04 0.25 -6.59
C VAL A 116 3.79 0.91 -5.22
N GLY A 117 4.86 1.27 -4.52
CA GLY A 117 4.80 2.01 -3.26
C GLY A 117 4.90 3.51 -3.49
N VAL A 118 4.05 4.30 -2.83
CA VAL A 118 4.06 5.77 -2.89
C VAL A 118 4.20 6.31 -1.48
N PHE A 119 5.30 7.02 -1.20
CA PHE A 119 5.49 7.76 0.04
C PHE A 119 4.67 9.04 0.05
N PHE A 120 4.15 9.41 1.20
CA PHE A 120 3.53 10.70 1.46
C PHE A 120 4.29 11.37 2.60
N ASP A 121 4.59 12.66 2.41
CA ASP A 121 5.17 13.52 3.43
C ASP A 121 4.12 14.55 3.88
N LEU A 122 4.39 15.21 5.00
CA LEU A 122 3.53 16.28 5.51
C LEU A 122 4.20 17.63 5.27
N ASP A 123 3.54 18.49 4.50
CA ASP A 123 3.85 19.92 4.45
C ASP A 123 2.67 20.72 5.04
N PRO A 124 2.87 21.54 6.09
CA PRO A 124 1.82 22.39 6.64
C PRO A 124 1.18 23.37 5.65
N GLN A 125 1.82 23.65 4.51
CA GLN A 125 1.29 24.51 3.46
C GLN A 125 0.54 23.73 2.36
N ASP A 126 0.55 22.39 2.41
CA ASP A 126 -0.10 21.58 1.38
C ASP A 126 -1.62 21.70 1.44
N LYS A 127 -2.22 21.67 0.25
CA LYS A 127 -3.67 21.47 0.10
C LYS A 127 -4.00 20.00 0.40
N PRO A 128 -5.22 19.70 0.87
CA PRO A 128 -5.66 18.32 1.02
C PRO A 128 -5.46 17.52 -0.28
N ASN A 129 -4.85 16.35 -0.18
CA ASN A 129 -4.65 15.46 -1.32
C ASN A 129 -6.03 14.95 -1.82
N PRO A 130 -6.41 15.17 -3.09
CA PRO A 130 -7.73 14.79 -3.60
C PRO A 130 -8.04 13.29 -3.53
N PHE A 131 -7.04 12.44 -3.77
CA PHE A 131 -7.18 10.98 -3.64
C PHE A 131 -7.47 10.58 -2.18
N LEU A 132 -6.66 11.05 -1.24
CA LEU A 132 -6.86 10.73 0.19
C LEU A 132 -8.19 11.29 0.70
N THR A 133 -8.61 12.47 0.22
CA THR A 133 -9.87 13.10 0.59
C THR A 133 -11.09 12.21 0.26
N GLN A 134 -11.09 11.55 -0.90
CA GLN A 134 -12.17 10.63 -1.30
C GLN A 134 -12.37 9.52 -0.27
N VAL A 135 -11.27 8.92 0.20
CA VAL A 135 -11.30 7.81 1.15
C VAL A 135 -11.59 8.31 2.57
N PHE A 136 -10.88 9.34 3.04
CA PHE A 136 -10.97 9.82 4.41
C PHE A 136 -12.30 10.51 4.74
N SER A 137 -13.00 11.05 3.75
CA SER A 137 -14.34 11.65 3.96
C SER A 137 -15.38 10.67 4.52
N GLN A 138 -15.14 9.37 4.41
CA GLN A 138 -16.03 8.30 4.86
C GLN A 138 -15.40 7.38 5.91
N PHE A 139 -14.21 7.74 6.42
CA PHE A 139 -13.44 6.88 7.32
C PHE A 139 -14.13 6.60 8.66
N ASP A 140 -15.03 7.49 9.10
CA ASP A 140 -15.84 7.31 10.31
C ASP A 140 -16.76 6.07 10.24
N GLN A 141 -16.95 5.50 9.05
CA GLN A 141 -17.68 4.24 8.86
C GLN A 141 -16.84 3.00 9.20
N LEU A 142 -15.51 3.13 9.35
CA LEU A 142 -14.56 2.02 9.55
C LEU A 142 -14.11 1.91 11.01
N THR A 143 -15.06 1.74 11.93
CA THR A 143 -14.81 1.79 13.38
C THR A 143 -14.24 0.49 13.96
N LYS A 144 -14.46 -0.65 13.30
CA LYS A 144 -14.00 -1.96 13.75
C LYS A 144 -13.64 -2.87 12.56
N PRO A 145 -12.85 -3.93 12.78
CA PRO A 145 -12.55 -4.92 11.75
C PRO A 145 -13.82 -5.53 11.15
N GLY A 146 -13.87 -5.60 9.82
CA GLY A 146 -15.02 -6.07 9.05
C GLY A 146 -15.96 -4.97 8.56
N ASP A 147 -15.88 -3.76 9.12
CA ASP A 147 -16.60 -2.60 8.58
C ASP A 147 -16.10 -2.29 7.16
N ASN A 148 -17.03 -1.84 6.31
CA ASN A 148 -16.73 -1.46 4.94
C ASN A 148 -17.72 -0.43 4.41
N PHE A 149 -17.30 0.31 3.38
CA PHE A 149 -18.15 1.14 2.55
C PHE A 149 -17.71 1.05 1.10
N THR A 150 -18.57 1.49 0.17
CA THR A 150 -18.26 1.49 -1.26
C THR A 150 -18.19 2.91 -1.78
N LEU A 151 -17.08 3.27 -2.41
CA LEU A 151 -16.99 4.43 -3.27
C LEU A 151 -17.39 4.02 -4.68
N ALA A 152 -18.43 4.65 -5.23
CA ALA A 152 -18.87 4.34 -6.60
C ALA A 152 -17.80 4.68 -7.66
N ALA A 153 -16.93 5.64 -7.35
CA ALA A 153 -15.83 6.08 -8.18
C ALA A 153 -14.68 6.53 -7.28
N LEU A 154 -13.64 5.69 -7.17
CA LEU A 154 -12.35 6.05 -6.59
C LEU A 154 -11.41 6.42 -7.74
N ASP A 155 -10.96 7.68 -7.75
CA ASP A 155 -9.99 8.21 -8.70
C ASP A 155 -8.60 8.33 -8.02
N PRO A 156 -7.62 7.52 -8.42
CA PRO A 156 -6.26 7.54 -7.87
C PRO A 156 -5.29 8.45 -8.64
N SER A 157 -5.76 9.21 -9.64
CA SER A 157 -4.92 10.10 -10.45
C SER A 157 -4.57 11.43 -9.79
#